data_AF-N2A109-F1
#
_entry.id   AF-N2A109-F1
#
_cell.length_a   1.000
_cell.length_b   1.000
_cell.length_c   1.000
_cell.angle_alpha   90.00
_cell.angle_beta   90.00
_cell.angle_gamma   90.00
#
_symmetry.space_group_name_H-M   'P 1'
#
loop_
_entity.id
_entity.type
_entity.pdbx_description
1 polymer ?
#
loop_
_entity_poly.entity_id
_entity_poly.type
_entity_poly.pdbx_seq_one_letter_code
_entity_poly.pdbx_strand_id
1 'polypeptide(L)'
;MALSMRTVIFSLVVLVALLTIPIMIGVYVYRDAKRWGMNAMAWTLIAVVAPALIGFIIYLLVRGNSPDLQCPQCAEPVTEQYVICPHCGAKLRPACPNCSFPVEADWKVCPKCAAPLEGVETPPAPPQRQRDRTLGKILIAIIVVPVALIALAVFGLTAFQSVTGSSTMREVTFDEYDQEQESETIREAVHEWLDSLEVRSDRAYALRYDYSNELGAGQEHYYLFYVPAGGQSPSTSFGTDAGLFGTTLNLRLERTGYSGSLYCVQTSVESTPKPRIVLGGKHIRCEVQVVDYNPTLFFIQSNYAQAELRTVELPERLSVVKIVGNANVGVAAGSPNSVAASENDGVVEVIDADMMLKILSAIDSGERVPMEQIPDYDFKDGFEIVVEYRIQEDLIMHPEMARHLVFMDDGICYLIDGRVTNSANGSAYRVMDEDFYTLLEELFQ
;
A
#
# COMPACT_ATOMS: atom_id res chain seq x y z
N MET A 1 0.18 10.53 22.44
CA MET A 1 0.06 9.70 21.23
C MET A 1 -1.35 9.86 20.68
N ALA A 2 -1.56 10.75 19.71
CA ALA A 2 -2.86 10.86 19.04
C ALA A 2 -3.02 9.65 18.12
N LEU A 3 -4.06 8.83 18.31
CA LEU A 3 -4.42 7.82 17.31
C LEU A 3 -4.71 8.54 16.00
N SER A 4 -4.05 8.10 14.91
CA SER A 4 -4.35 8.59 13.57
C SER A 4 -5.85 8.51 13.31
N MET A 5 -6.44 9.54 12.70
CA MET A 5 -7.86 9.56 12.34
C MET A 5 -8.29 8.28 11.58
N ARG A 6 -7.36 7.65 10.86
CA ARG A 6 -7.54 6.36 10.17
C ARG A 6 -7.75 5.18 11.13
N THR A 7 -6.94 5.06 12.18
CA THR A 7 -7.10 4.00 13.19
C THR A 7 -8.36 4.21 14.02
N VAL A 8 -8.79 5.46 14.20
CA VAL A 8 -10.09 5.78 14.82
C VAL A 8 -11.25 5.31 13.94
N ILE A 9 -11.25 5.59 12.64
CA ILE A 9 -12.31 5.15 11.72
C ILE A 9 -12.35 3.62 11.62
N PHE A 10 -11.19 2.96 11.48
CA PHE A 10 -11.12 1.51 11.41
C PHE A 10 -11.63 0.85 12.69
N SER A 11 -11.20 1.33 13.86
CA SER A 11 -11.65 0.79 15.14
C SER A 11 -13.15 1.02 15.37
N LEU A 12 -13.71 2.15 14.93
CA LEU A 12 -15.15 2.41 14.93
C LEU A 12 -15.91 1.41 14.06
N VAL A 13 -15.45 1.12 12.84
CA VAL A 13 -16.13 0.16 11.95
C VAL A 13 -16.09 -1.26 12.52
N VAL A 14 -14.95 -1.68 13.07
CA VAL A 14 -14.82 -2.97 13.76
C VAL A 14 -15.75 -3.07 14.97
N LEU A 15 -15.83 -2.00 15.77
CA LEU A 15 -16.75 -1.93 16.90
C LEU A 15 -18.21 -2.04 16.47
N VAL A 16 -18.61 -1.32 15.41
CA VAL A 16 -19.97 -1.41 14.85
C VAL A 16 -20.25 -2.83 14.36
N ALA A 17 -19.32 -3.47 13.64
CA ALA A 17 -19.48 -4.85 13.19
C ALA A 17 -19.66 -5.82 14.37
N LEU A 18 -18.85 -5.68 15.42
CA LEU A 18 -18.96 -6.48 16.66
C LEU A 18 -20.28 -6.28 17.39
N LEU A 19 -20.85 -5.07 17.38
CA LEU A 19 -22.13 -4.77 18.02
C LEU A 19 -23.34 -5.23 17.20
N THR A 20 -23.24 -5.26 15.87
CA THR A 20 -24.36 -5.70 15.00
C THR A 20 -24.72 -7.17 15.19
N ILE A 21 -23.72 -8.03 15.43
CA ILE A 21 -23.89 -9.48 15.62
C ILE A 21 -24.81 -9.80 16.83
N PRO A 22 -24.51 -9.35 18.06
CA PRO A 22 -25.36 -9.63 19.22
C PRO A 22 -26.76 -9.00 19.09
N ILE A 23 -26.89 -7.84 18.44
CA ILE A 23 -28.19 -7.21 18.17
C ILE A 23 -29.04 -8.10 17.26
N MET A 24 -28.47 -8.57 16.15
CA MET A 24 -29.17 -9.46 15.20
C MET A 24 -29.60 -10.78 15.86
N ILE A 25 -28.72 -11.39 16.64
CA ILE A 25 -29.01 -12.62 17.40
C ILE A 25 -30.12 -12.37 18.42
N GLY A 26 -30.01 -11.28 19.20
CA GLY A 26 -30.99 -10.95 20.22
C GLY A 26 -32.39 -10.72 19.64
N VAL A 27 -32.49 -9.97 18.54
CA VAL A 27 -33.77 -9.72 17.84
C VAL A 27 -34.39 -11.04 17.33
N TYR A 28 -33.56 -11.95 16.82
CA TYR A 28 -34.02 -13.26 16.37
C TYR A 28 -34.55 -14.11 17.53
N VAL A 29 -33.72 -14.34 18.56
CA VAL A 29 -34.05 -15.18 19.71
C VAL A 29 -35.28 -14.65 20.43
N TYR A 30 -35.41 -13.33 20.58
CA TYR A 30 -36.59 -12.72 21.21
C TYR A 30 -37.87 -13.01 20.42
N ARG A 31 -37.86 -12.76 19.10
CA ARG A 31 -39.02 -12.99 18.24
C ARG A 31 -39.39 -14.46 18.18
N ASP A 32 -38.40 -15.33 18.14
CA ASP A 32 -38.60 -16.76 18.04
C ASP A 32 -39.09 -17.34 19.37
N ALA A 33 -38.42 -17.07 20.50
CA ALA A 33 -38.85 -17.52 21.82
C ALA A 33 -40.29 -17.06 22.17
N LYS A 34 -40.69 -15.86 21.74
CA LYS A 34 -42.06 -15.35 21.91
C LYS A 34 -43.10 -16.13 21.11
N ARG A 35 -42.76 -16.61 19.90
CA ARG A 35 -43.65 -17.49 19.11
C ARG A 35 -43.84 -18.85 19.78
N TRP A 36 -42.81 -19.32 20.46
CA TRP A 36 -42.75 -20.61 21.13
C TRP A 36 -43.26 -20.61 22.58
N GLY A 37 -43.82 -19.49 23.06
CA GLY A 37 -44.35 -19.37 24.42
C GLY A 37 -43.29 -19.47 25.53
N MET A 38 -42.00 -19.36 25.19
CA MET A 38 -40.90 -19.38 26.15
C MET A 38 -40.69 -17.97 26.75
N ASN A 39 -40.02 -17.90 27.90
CA ASN A 39 -39.61 -16.62 28.50
C ASN A 39 -38.58 -15.90 27.61
N ALA A 40 -39.07 -15.11 26.66
CA ALA A 40 -38.26 -14.51 25.60
C ALA A 40 -37.11 -13.64 26.12
N MET A 41 -37.33 -12.88 27.19
CA MET A 41 -36.28 -12.05 27.80
C MET A 41 -35.12 -12.87 28.35
N ALA A 42 -35.38 -13.98 29.04
CA ALA A 42 -34.34 -14.82 29.63
C ALA A 42 -33.47 -15.48 28.55
N TRP A 43 -34.10 -16.03 27.51
CA TRP A 43 -33.39 -16.65 26.40
C TRP A 43 -32.59 -15.65 25.57
N THR A 44 -33.12 -14.44 25.37
CA THR A 44 -32.41 -13.37 24.68
C THR A 44 -31.17 -12.93 25.47
N LEU A 45 -31.29 -12.77 26.79
CA LEU A 45 -30.18 -12.40 27.66
C LEU A 45 -29.06 -13.46 27.61
N ILE A 46 -29.43 -14.74 27.73
CA ILE A 46 -28.47 -15.86 27.66
C ILE A 46 -27.76 -15.86 26.30
N ALA A 47 -28.51 -15.70 25.19
CA ALA A 47 -27.95 -15.76 23.85
C ALA A 47 -26.99 -14.60 23.52
N VAL A 48 -27.23 -13.41 24.09
CA VAL A 48 -26.43 -12.20 23.80
C VAL A 48 -25.23 -12.05 24.74
N VAL A 49 -25.39 -12.39 26.02
CA VAL A 49 -24.34 -12.16 27.05
C VAL A 49 -23.29 -13.27 27.04
N ALA A 50 -23.67 -14.49 26.66
CA ALA A 50 -22.74 -15.60 26.63
C ALA A 50 -21.66 -15.39 25.54
N PRO A 51 -20.37 -15.55 25.87
CA PRO A 51 -19.29 -15.36 24.92
C PRO A 51 -19.35 -16.39 23.79
N ALA A 52 -18.74 -16.04 22.65
CA ALA A 52 -18.53 -16.94 21.51
C ALA A 52 -19.79 -17.66 21.01
N LEU A 53 -20.96 -17.00 21.05
CA LEU A 53 -22.24 -17.56 20.60
C LEU A 53 -22.72 -18.79 21.39
N ILE A 54 -22.10 -19.11 22.55
CA ILE A 54 -22.43 -20.30 23.33
C ILE A 54 -23.90 -20.29 23.74
N GLY A 55 -24.42 -19.16 24.20
CA GLY A 55 -25.83 -19.01 24.59
C GLY A 55 -26.78 -19.20 23.41
N PHE A 56 -26.37 -18.78 22.21
CA PHE A 56 -27.15 -18.99 20.99
C PHE A 56 -27.19 -20.48 20.59
N ILE A 57 -26.07 -21.18 20.71
CA ILE A 57 -26.00 -22.63 20.46
C ILE A 57 -26.88 -23.40 21.45
N ILE A 58 -26.79 -23.06 22.74
CA ILE A 58 -27.64 -23.68 23.78
C ILE A 58 -29.12 -23.46 23.48
N TYR A 59 -29.50 -22.24 23.09
CA TYR A 59 -30.86 -21.92 22.69
C TYR A 59 -31.33 -22.80 21.51
N LEU A 60 -30.52 -22.95 20.47
CA LEU A 60 -30.84 -23.80 19.32
C LEU A 60 -30.97 -25.29 19.69
N LEU A 61 -30.13 -25.79 20.60
CA LEU A 61 -30.20 -27.18 21.08
C LEU A 61 -31.50 -27.44 21.85
N VAL A 62 -31.87 -26.53 22.77
CA VAL A 62 -33.10 -26.65 23.56
C VAL A 62 -34.33 -26.54 22.67
N ARG A 63 -34.32 -25.58 21.73
CA ARG A 63 -35.39 -25.42 20.73
C ARG A 63 -35.53 -26.66 19.83
N GLY A 64 -34.42 -27.24 19.40
CA GLY A 64 -34.40 -28.39 18.50
C GLY A 64 -35.08 -29.65 19.06
N ASN A 65 -35.25 -29.71 20.39
CA ASN A 65 -35.91 -30.80 21.09
C ASN A 65 -37.44 -30.64 21.20
N SER A 66 -38.01 -29.53 20.72
CA SER A 66 -39.46 -29.30 20.68
C SER A 66 -40.04 -29.75 19.33
N PRO A 67 -41.06 -30.65 19.30
CA PRO A 67 -41.66 -31.11 18.05
C PRO A 67 -42.48 -30.00 17.38
N ASP A 68 -41.92 -29.42 16.31
CA ASP A 68 -42.51 -28.37 15.47
C ASP A 68 -43.45 -28.97 14.41
N LEU A 69 -44.47 -29.68 14.86
CA LEU A 69 -45.43 -30.40 14.01
C LEU A 69 -46.73 -29.61 13.88
N GLN A 70 -47.17 -29.39 12.64
CA GLN A 70 -48.40 -28.65 12.33
C GLN A 70 -49.35 -29.50 11.50
N CYS A 71 -50.65 -29.28 11.71
CA CYS A 71 -51.69 -29.89 10.89
C CYS A 71 -51.60 -29.34 9.45
N PRO A 72 -51.51 -30.19 8.41
CA PRO A 72 -51.42 -29.72 7.02
C PRO A 72 -52.70 -29.05 6.51
N GLN A 73 -53.83 -29.23 7.21
CA GLN A 73 -55.13 -28.69 6.80
C GLN A 73 -55.47 -27.35 7.46
N CYS A 74 -55.04 -27.11 8.70
CA CYS A 74 -55.39 -25.89 9.44
C CYS A 74 -54.19 -25.15 10.07
N ALA A 75 -52.96 -25.65 9.88
CA ALA A 75 -51.71 -25.10 10.41
C ALA A 75 -51.60 -25.01 11.96
N GLU A 76 -52.55 -25.58 12.69
CA GLU A 76 -52.51 -25.61 14.16
C GLU A 76 -51.41 -26.58 14.66
N PRO A 77 -50.66 -26.24 15.72
CA PRO A 77 -49.67 -27.12 16.32
C PRO A 77 -50.31 -28.42 16.83
N VAL A 78 -49.70 -29.55 16.49
CA VAL A 78 -50.16 -30.90 16.85
C VAL A 78 -48.98 -31.71 17.37
N THR A 79 -49.24 -32.64 18.29
CA THR A 79 -48.19 -33.53 18.79
C THR A 79 -48.14 -34.82 17.97
N GLU A 80 -47.01 -35.54 18.06
CA GLU A 80 -46.89 -36.87 17.46
C GLU A 80 -47.98 -37.85 17.93
N GLN A 81 -48.54 -37.66 19.12
CA GLN A 81 -49.53 -38.58 19.67
C GLN A 81 -50.92 -38.42 19.06
N TYR A 82 -51.16 -37.35 18.28
CA TYR A 82 -52.49 -37.03 17.77
C TYR A 82 -52.81 -37.84 16.51
N VAL A 83 -53.85 -38.67 16.61
CA VAL A 83 -54.43 -39.42 15.47
C VAL A 83 -55.29 -38.51 14.59
N ILE A 84 -56.01 -37.58 15.23
CA ILE A 84 -56.92 -36.63 14.60
C ILE A 84 -56.59 -35.23 15.13
N CYS A 85 -56.57 -34.23 14.25
CA CYS A 85 -56.41 -32.84 14.65
C CYS A 85 -57.62 -32.38 15.48
N PRO A 86 -57.44 -31.88 16.72
CA PRO A 86 -58.56 -31.44 17.56
C PRO A 86 -59.27 -30.19 17.03
N HIS A 87 -58.62 -29.42 16.15
CA HIS A 87 -59.13 -28.15 15.66
C HIS A 87 -59.90 -28.25 14.33
N CYS A 88 -59.51 -29.17 13.44
CA CYS A 88 -60.14 -29.31 12.12
C CYS A 88 -60.64 -30.72 11.78
N GLY A 89 -60.36 -31.73 12.62
CA GLY A 89 -60.78 -33.10 12.38
C GLY A 89 -59.97 -33.87 11.33
N ALA A 90 -58.89 -33.29 10.78
CA ALA A 90 -58.01 -33.99 9.84
C ALA A 90 -57.38 -35.24 10.47
N LYS A 91 -57.39 -36.37 9.76
CA LYS A 91 -56.66 -37.59 10.17
C LYS A 91 -55.17 -37.42 9.91
N LEU A 92 -54.39 -37.40 10.99
CA LEU A 92 -52.94 -37.18 10.98
C LEU A 92 -52.15 -38.48 10.96
N ARG A 93 -52.71 -39.57 11.52
CA ARG A 93 -52.08 -40.89 11.59
C ARG A 93 -53.10 -42.02 11.35
N PRO A 94 -52.66 -43.20 10.89
CA PRO A 94 -53.55 -44.37 10.82
C PRO A 94 -53.99 -44.81 12.22
N ALA A 95 -55.21 -45.31 12.31
CA ALA A 95 -55.76 -45.88 13.55
C ALA A 95 -56.55 -47.15 13.26
N CYS A 96 -56.54 -48.06 14.24
CA CYS A 96 -57.26 -49.32 14.16
C CYS A 96 -58.76 -49.07 13.98
N PRO A 97 -59.42 -49.68 12.98
CA PRO A 97 -60.86 -49.50 12.75
C PRO A 97 -61.73 -50.06 13.89
N ASN A 98 -61.22 -51.05 14.64
CA ASN A 98 -61.98 -51.71 15.70
C ASN A 98 -61.92 -50.95 17.04
N CYS A 99 -60.76 -50.40 17.41
CA CYS A 99 -60.57 -49.82 18.75
C CYS A 99 -59.99 -48.40 18.75
N SER A 100 -59.90 -47.76 17.58
CA SER A 100 -59.36 -46.41 17.34
C SER A 100 -57.96 -46.15 17.90
N PHE A 101 -57.23 -47.21 18.24
CA PHE A 101 -55.85 -47.11 18.70
C PHE A 101 -54.91 -46.66 17.56
N PRO A 102 -53.98 -45.72 17.79
CA PRO A 102 -52.96 -45.34 16.80
C PRO A 102 -52.14 -46.56 16.35
N VAL A 103 -51.98 -46.74 15.04
CA VAL A 103 -51.19 -47.85 14.48
C VAL A 103 -50.25 -47.32 13.39
N GLU A 104 -49.12 -47.99 13.19
CA GLU A 104 -48.20 -47.70 12.08
C GLU A 104 -48.64 -48.43 10.81
N ALA A 105 -48.25 -47.90 9.65
CA ALA A 105 -48.72 -48.37 8.34
C ALA A 105 -48.23 -49.78 7.97
N ASP A 106 -47.17 -50.26 8.61
CA ASP A 106 -46.54 -51.56 8.39
C ASP A 106 -47.04 -52.64 9.38
N TRP A 107 -47.86 -52.27 10.36
CA TRP A 107 -48.40 -53.20 11.33
C TRP A 107 -49.53 -54.05 10.74
N LYS A 108 -49.46 -55.36 10.96
CA LYS A 108 -50.46 -56.33 10.45
C LYS A 108 -51.62 -56.56 11.41
N VAL A 109 -51.40 -56.35 12.70
CA VAL A 109 -52.38 -56.64 13.77
C VAL A 109 -52.31 -55.53 14.82
N CYS A 110 -53.47 -55.09 15.34
CA CYS A 110 -53.53 -54.08 16.38
C CYS A 110 -53.00 -54.63 17.72
N PRO A 111 -52.02 -53.97 18.38
CA PRO A 111 -51.48 -54.45 19.66
C PRO A 111 -52.47 -54.31 20.83
N LYS A 112 -53.53 -53.50 20.68
CA LYS A 112 -54.52 -53.27 21.74
C LYS A 112 -55.70 -54.24 21.70
N CYS A 113 -56.19 -54.59 20.51
CA CYS A 113 -57.41 -55.39 20.35
C CYS A 113 -57.25 -56.64 19.47
N ALA A 114 -56.05 -56.93 18.99
CA ALA A 114 -55.73 -58.06 18.12
C ALA A 114 -56.49 -58.11 16.78
N ALA A 115 -57.17 -57.01 16.37
CA ALA A 115 -57.84 -56.95 15.08
C ALA A 115 -56.80 -56.90 13.93
N PRO A 116 -57.02 -57.64 12.82
CA PRO A 116 -56.20 -57.52 11.62
C PRO A 116 -56.33 -56.12 11.01
N LEU A 117 -55.22 -55.56 10.55
CA LEU A 117 -55.12 -54.20 9.99
C LEU A 117 -55.11 -54.20 8.45
N GLU A 118 -55.47 -55.33 7.82
CA GLU A 118 -55.52 -55.50 6.37
C GLU A 118 -56.51 -54.50 5.72
N GLY A 119 -56.00 -53.63 4.84
CA GLY A 119 -56.81 -52.82 3.93
C GLY A 119 -57.22 -51.41 4.37
N VAL A 120 -56.52 -50.75 5.29
CA VAL A 120 -56.84 -49.35 5.64
C VAL A 120 -56.33 -48.36 4.57
N GLU A 121 -57.08 -48.21 3.48
CA GLU A 121 -56.92 -47.13 2.51
C GLU A 121 -57.57 -45.83 3.04
N THR A 122 -56.84 -45.07 3.84
CA THR A 122 -57.04 -43.61 3.88
C THR A 122 -55.67 -42.99 3.77
N PRO A 123 -55.42 -42.04 2.86
CA PRO A 123 -54.13 -41.37 2.80
C PRO A 123 -53.96 -40.53 4.07
N PRO A 124 -53.09 -40.92 5.03
CA PRO A 124 -52.79 -40.03 6.13
C PRO A 124 -52.08 -38.81 5.54
N ALA A 125 -52.46 -37.61 5.97
CA ALA A 125 -51.67 -36.42 5.73
C ALA A 125 -50.77 -36.25 6.97
N PRO A 126 -49.55 -36.82 6.97
CA PRO A 126 -48.70 -36.77 8.14
C PRO A 126 -48.45 -35.30 8.53
N PRO A 127 -48.38 -35.00 9.84
CA PRO A 127 -48.10 -33.64 10.30
C PRO A 127 -46.78 -33.16 9.69
N GLN A 128 -46.79 -31.94 9.14
CA GLN A 128 -45.62 -31.39 8.47
C GLN A 128 -44.74 -30.69 9.49
N ARG A 129 -43.43 -30.95 9.41
CA ARG A 129 -42.43 -30.21 10.18
C ARG A 129 -42.21 -28.86 9.53
N GLN A 130 -42.51 -27.77 10.23
CA GLN A 130 -42.31 -26.43 9.68
C GLN A 130 -40.80 -26.17 9.57
N ARG A 131 -40.22 -26.30 8.37
CA ARG A 131 -38.80 -26.02 8.17
C ARG A 131 -38.58 -24.52 8.30
N ASP A 132 -37.95 -24.11 9.38
CA ASP A 132 -37.73 -22.70 9.66
C ASP A 132 -36.68 -22.11 8.70
N ARG A 133 -37.15 -21.60 7.55
CA ARG A 133 -36.31 -20.94 6.54
C ARG A 133 -35.68 -19.65 7.07
N THR A 134 -36.15 -19.12 8.19
CA THR A 134 -35.64 -17.88 8.79
C THR A 134 -34.30 -18.09 9.49
N LEU A 135 -34.09 -19.26 10.11
CA LEU A 135 -32.84 -19.64 10.78
C LEU A 135 -31.64 -19.64 9.81
N GLY A 136 -31.82 -20.22 8.62
CA GLY A 136 -30.76 -20.25 7.60
C GLY A 136 -30.36 -18.85 7.11
N LYS A 137 -31.34 -17.95 6.90
CA LYS A 137 -31.07 -16.56 6.49
C LYS A 137 -30.29 -15.78 7.55
N ILE A 138 -30.57 -16.03 8.83
CA ILE A 138 -29.95 -15.33 9.94
C ILE A 138 -28.52 -15.81 10.17
N LEU A 139 -28.27 -17.12 10.08
CA LEU A 139 -26.91 -17.68 10.11
C LEU A 139 -26.03 -17.13 8.98
N ILE A 140 -26.58 -17.02 7.77
CA ILE A 140 -25.85 -16.41 6.64
C ILE A 140 -25.58 -14.92 6.91
N ALA A 141 -26.57 -14.17 7.40
CA ALA A 141 -26.41 -12.74 7.68
C ALA A 141 -25.38 -12.46 8.79
N ILE A 142 -25.33 -13.30 9.84
CA ILE A 142 -24.35 -13.20 10.94
C ILE A 142 -22.91 -13.33 10.44
N ILE A 143 -22.67 -14.07 9.37
CA ILE A 143 -21.34 -14.24 8.79
C ILE A 143 -21.07 -13.17 7.72
N VAL A 144 -22.01 -12.95 6.80
CA VAL A 144 -21.79 -12.11 5.62
C VAL A 144 -21.70 -10.62 5.99
N VAL A 145 -22.53 -10.12 6.91
CA VAL A 145 -22.56 -8.68 7.23
C VAL A 145 -21.25 -8.21 7.89
N PRO A 146 -20.71 -8.89 8.92
CA PRO A 146 -19.43 -8.50 9.50
C PRO A 146 -18.26 -8.66 8.52
N VAL A 147 -18.24 -9.75 7.74
CA VAL A 147 -17.19 -9.97 6.73
C VAL A 147 -17.22 -8.87 5.66
N ALA A 148 -18.40 -8.46 5.19
CA ALA A 148 -18.52 -7.36 4.23
C ALA A 148 -18.08 -6.02 4.81
N LEU A 149 -18.44 -5.72 6.07
CA LEU A 149 -18.00 -4.49 6.75
C LEU A 149 -16.49 -4.46 6.96
N ILE A 150 -15.88 -5.57 7.38
CA ILE A 150 -14.43 -5.69 7.53
C ILE A 150 -13.75 -5.57 6.17
N ALA A 151 -14.25 -6.23 5.13
CA ALA A 151 -13.71 -6.15 3.78
C ALA A 151 -13.76 -4.71 3.23
N LEU A 152 -14.87 -4.00 3.43
CA LEU A 152 -15.01 -2.59 3.06
C LEU A 152 -14.05 -1.68 3.85
N ALA A 153 -13.87 -1.95 5.15
CA ALA A 153 -12.93 -1.19 5.98
C ALA A 153 -11.48 -1.40 5.54
N VAL A 154 -11.07 -2.65 5.28
CA VAL A 154 -9.75 -2.99 4.77
C VAL A 154 -9.53 -2.38 3.38
N PHE A 155 -10.50 -2.54 2.47
CA PHE A 155 -10.45 -1.95 1.14
C PHE A 155 -10.31 -0.42 1.19
N GLY A 156 -11.09 0.23 2.04
CA GLY A 156 -10.99 1.67 2.29
C GLY A 156 -9.62 2.07 2.83
N LEU A 157 -9.04 1.29 3.76
CA LEU A 157 -7.72 1.58 4.33
C LEU A 157 -6.60 1.46 3.28
N THR A 158 -6.68 0.45 2.42
CA THR A 158 -5.70 0.20 1.36
C THR A 158 -5.81 1.16 0.17
N ALA A 159 -7.01 1.69 -0.10
CA ALA A 159 -7.23 2.59 -1.23
C ALA A 159 -6.63 4.00 -1.05
N PHE A 160 -6.19 4.36 0.17
CA PHE A 160 -5.59 5.66 0.50
C PHE A 160 -4.13 5.57 0.94
N GLN A 161 -3.41 4.56 0.48
CA GLN A 161 -1.95 4.55 0.59
C GLN A 161 -1.40 5.72 -0.23
N SER A 162 -0.61 6.57 0.41
CA SER A 162 0.17 7.61 -0.27
C SER A 162 1.43 6.96 -0.83
N VAL A 163 1.75 7.24 -2.09
CA VAL A 163 3.06 6.90 -2.65
C VAL A 163 4.10 7.71 -1.88
N THR A 164 5.02 7.02 -1.21
CA THR A 164 6.24 7.61 -0.66
C THR A 164 7.31 7.53 -1.73
N GLY A 165 7.73 8.68 -2.25
CA GLY A 165 8.72 8.77 -3.33
C GLY A 165 8.53 10.05 -4.13
N SER A 166 9.62 10.58 -4.68
CA SER A 166 9.58 11.66 -5.66
C SER A 166 9.48 11.06 -7.06
N SER A 167 8.91 11.81 -8.00
CA SER A 167 8.94 11.44 -9.41
C SER A 167 9.07 12.69 -10.24
N THR A 168 10.00 12.66 -11.17
CA THR A 168 10.32 13.78 -12.07
C THR A 168 10.24 13.29 -13.51
N MET A 169 9.94 14.21 -14.42
CA MET A 169 9.81 13.91 -15.83
C MET A 169 10.32 15.09 -16.63
N ARG A 170 11.03 14.79 -17.72
CA ARG A 170 11.52 15.76 -18.70
C ARG A 170 11.21 15.24 -20.10
N GLU A 171 10.60 16.08 -20.93
CA GLU A 171 10.49 15.83 -22.36
C GLU A 171 11.74 16.37 -23.06
N VAL A 172 12.25 15.61 -24.03
CA VAL A 172 13.35 16.02 -24.93
C VAL A 172 13.07 15.55 -26.35
N THR A 173 13.52 16.32 -27.33
CA THR A 173 13.54 15.88 -28.73
C THR A 173 14.68 14.88 -28.98
N PHE A 174 14.64 14.17 -30.12
CA PHE A 174 15.75 13.28 -30.50
C PHE A 174 17.07 14.05 -30.64
N ASP A 175 17.05 15.23 -31.26
CA ASP A 175 18.24 16.07 -31.43
C ASP A 175 18.82 16.52 -30.08
N GLU A 176 17.97 16.93 -29.13
CA GLU A 176 18.40 17.31 -27.77
C GLU A 176 18.93 16.10 -27.01
N TYR A 177 18.30 14.93 -27.14
CA TYR A 177 18.78 13.69 -26.53
C TYR A 177 20.18 13.32 -27.02
N ASP A 178 20.42 13.40 -28.33
CA ASP A 178 21.73 13.11 -28.92
C ASP A 178 22.83 14.11 -28.51
N GLN A 179 22.45 15.37 -28.26
CA GLN A 179 23.38 16.40 -27.81
C GLN A 179 23.74 16.25 -26.33
N GLU A 180 22.78 15.89 -25.48
CA GLU A 180 22.95 15.82 -24.02
C GLU A 180 23.41 14.46 -23.50
N GLN A 181 23.19 13.37 -24.27
CA GLN A 181 23.67 12.05 -23.91
C GLN A 181 25.17 11.91 -24.23
N GLU A 182 25.99 11.86 -23.20
CA GLU A 182 27.45 11.82 -23.31
C GLU A 182 27.96 10.48 -23.85
N SER A 183 27.26 9.39 -23.51
CA SER A 183 27.67 8.04 -23.92
C SER A 183 27.20 7.70 -25.33
N GLU A 184 28.15 7.65 -26.28
CA GLU A 184 27.89 7.22 -27.66
C GLU A 184 27.27 5.82 -27.72
N THR A 185 27.72 4.89 -26.88
CA THR A 185 27.18 3.53 -26.83
C THR A 185 25.72 3.48 -26.38
N ILE A 186 25.33 4.30 -25.41
CA ILE A 186 23.94 4.41 -24.96
C ILE A 186 23.08 5.04 -26.07
N ARG A 187 23.59 6.08 -26.76
CA ARG A 187 22.89 6.70 -27.90
C ARG A 187 22.62 5.68 -29.00
N GLU A 188 23.63 4.92 -29.40
CA GLU A 188 23.50 3.86 -30.40
C GLU A 188 22.48 2.81 -29.97
N ALA A 189 22.53 2.35 -28.71
CA ALA A 189 21.59 1.36 -28.18
C ALA A 189 20.14 1.87 -28.18
N VAL A 190 19.91 3.15 -27.84
CA VAL A 190 18.58 3.76 -27.89
C VAL A 190 18.09 3.92 -29.33
N HIS A 191 18.96 4.26 -30.28
CA HIS A 191 18.61 4.35 -31.70
C HIS A 191 18.29 2.97 -32.29
N GLU A 192 19.10 1.95 -32.01
CA GLU A 192 18.82 0.57 -32.42
C GLU A 192 17.48 0.09 -31.84
N TRP A 193 17.20 0.42 -30.58
CA TRP A 193 15.91 0.15 -29.97
C TRP A 193 14.77 0.86 -30.72
N LEU A 194 14.87 2.16 -30.98
CA LEU A 194 13.85 2.93 -31.71
C LEU A 194 13.60 2.36 -33.11
N ASP A 195 14.66 2.01 -33.84
CA ASP A 195 14.59 1.44 -35.19
C ASP A 195 13.97 0.03 -35.21
N SER A 196 14.10 -0.71 -34.11
CA SER A 196 13.49 -2.04 -33.96
C SER A 196 11.97 -2.01 -33.72
N LEU A 197 11.40 -0.84 -33.38
CA LEU A 197 10.00 -0.74 -33.00
C LEU A 197 9.06 -0.83 -34.21
N GLU A 198 8.09 -1.74 -34.14
CA GLU A 198 6.90 -1.68 -35.01
C GLU A 198 5.98 -0.55 -34.54
N VAL A 199 6.27 0.69 -34.98
CA VAL A 199 5.58 1.90 -34.52
C VAL A 199 4.08 1.84 -34.81
N ARG A 200 3.28 1.84 -33.75
CA ARG A 200 1.81 1.89 -33.84
C ARG A 200 1.24 3.10 -33.08
N SER A 201 0.28 3.77 -33.70
CA SER A 201 -0.38 4.97 -33.13
C SER A 201 -1.30 4.70 -31.92
N ASP A 202 -1.46 3.44 -31.52
CA ASP A 202 -2.25 2.98 -30.36
C ASP A 202 -1.38 2.35 -29.26
N ARG A 203 -0.06 2.54 -29.32
CA ARG A 203 0.91 1.98 -28.38
C ARG A 203 1.91 3.03 -27.94
N ALA A 204 2.47 2.81 -26.76
CA ALA A 204 3.64 3.48 -26.22
C ALA A 204 4.72 2.43 -25.97
N TYR A 205 5.98 2.86 -25.97
CA TYR A 205 7.14 2.01 -25.76
C TYR A 205 8.00 2.65 -24.68
N ALA A 206 8.67 1.83 -23.88
CA ALA A 206 9.55 2.33 -22.83
C ALA A 206 10.77 1.42 -22.67
N LEU A 207 11.93 2.03 -22.50
CA LEU A 207 13.06 1.38 -21.84
C LEU A 207 12.97 1.65 -20.33
N ARG A 208 13.29 0.65 -19.51
CA ARG A 208 13.36 0.78 -18.06
C ARG A 208 14.71 0.30 -17.54
N TYR A 209 15.35 1.13 -16.73
CA TYR A 209 16.51 0.77 -15.92
C TYR A 209 16.16 0.86 -14.44
N ASP A 210 16.44 -0.21 -13.70
CA ASP A 210 16.20 -0.28 -12.25
C ASP A 210 17.56 -0.13 -11.55
N TYR A 211 17.70 0.94 -10.76
CA TYR A 211 18.93 1.27 -10.05
C TYR A 211 18.73 1.17 -8.54
N SER A 212 19.61 0.43 -7.87
CA SER A 212 19.63 0.38 -6.41
C SER A 212 20.54 1.50 -5.90
N ASN A 213 19.96 2.62 -5.46
CA ASN A 213 20.74 3.72 -4.91
C ASN A 213 21.14 3.39 -3.47
N GLU A 214 22.34 2.82 -3.28
CA GLU A 214 22.92 2.53 -1.97
C GLU A 214 23.12 3.82 -1.14
N LEU A 215 23.33 4.95 -1.82
CA LEU A 215 23.57 6.27 -1.22
C LEU A 215 22.27 7.02 -0.86
N GLY A 216 21.08 6.59 -1.29
CA GLY A 216 19.83 7.36 -1.18
C GLY A 216 18.61 6.62 -0.59
N ALA A 217 17.42 6.96 -1.12
CA ALA A 217 16.10 6.59 -0.60
C ALA A 217 15.65 5.13 -0.88
N GLY A 218 16.53 4.30 -1.45
CA GLY A 218 16.23 2.91 -1.83
C GLY A 218 16.29 2.68 -3.35
N GLN A 219 15.26 2.03 -3.89
CA GLN A 219 15.17 1.70 -5.33
C GLN A 219 14.74 2.93 -6.14
N GLU A 220 15.46 3.18 -7.23
CA GLU A 220 15.14 4.19 -8.23
C GLU A 220 14.86 3.52 -9.57
N HIS A 221 13.87 4.04 -10.30
CA HIS A 221 13.50 3.53 -11.60
C HIS A 221 13.57 4.65 -12.63
N TYR A 222 14.30 4.39 -13.72
CA TYR A 222 14.47 5.30 -14.84
C TYR A 222 13.72 4.75 -16.04
N TYR A 223 12.83 5.55 -16.60
CA TYR A 223 12.07 5.20 -17.80
C TYR A 223 12.35 6.20 -18.92
N LEU A 224 12.67 5.69 -20.10
CA LEU A 224 12.67 6.46 -21.34
C LEU A 224 11.45 6.06 -22.16
N PHE A 225 10.42 6.91 -22.20
CA PHE A 225 9.21 6.64 -22.98
C PHE A 225 9.29 7.22 -24.38
N TYR A 226 8.89 6.40 -25.35
CA TYR A 226 8.55 6.83 -26.69
C TYR A 226 7.04 6.68 -26.92
N VAL A 227 6.35 7.80 -27.17
CA VAL A 227 4.90 7.83 -27.43
C VAL A 227 4.63 8.44 -28.80
N PRO A 228 4.39 7.61 -29.84
CA PRO A 228 4.07 8.08 -31.18
C PRO A 228 2.88 9.05 -31.19
N ALA A 229 3.02 10.17 -31.91
CA ALA A 229 2.05 11.25 -32.02
C ALA A 229 1.68 11.95 -30.69
N GLY A 230 2.43 11.72 -29.61
CA GLY A 230 2.21 12.30 -28.29
C GLY A 230 3.23 13.37 -27.88
N GLY A 231 4.24 13.65 -28.70
CA GLY A 231 5.28 14.65 -28.41
C GLY A 231 4.78 16.09 -28.51
N GLN A 232 5.49 17.04 -27.90
CA GLN A 232 5.15 18.46 -27.84
C GLN A 232 3.70 18.70 -27.37
N SER A 233 3.25 17.90 -26.41
CA SER A 233 1.88 17.97 -25.90
C SER A 233 1.65 19.32 -25.22
N PRO A 234 0.62 20.11 -25.60
CA PRO A 234 0.34 21.40 -24.99
C PRO A 234 -0.13 21.26 -23.53
N SER A 235 -0.65 20.08 -23.16
CA SER A 235 -0.93 19.73 -21.79
C SER A 235 -0.35 18.34 -21.48
N THR A 236 0.55 18.28 -20.52
CA THR A 236 1.17 17.04 -20.05
C THR A 236 0.85 16.91 -18.57
N SER A 237 0.25 15.78 -18.18
CA SER A 237 0.06 15.46 -16.77
C SER A 237 0.84 14.21 -16.40
N PHE A 238 1.58 14.29 -15.31
CA PHE A 238 2.41 13.21 -14.80
C PHE A 238 2.19 13.02 -13.30
N GLY A 239 2.19 11.77 -12.84
CA GLY A 239 2.09 11.48 -11.42
C GLY A 239 2.07 9.99 -11.09
N THR A 240 2.32 9.67 -9.84
CA THR A 240 2.33 8.30 -9.33
C THR A 240 1.14 8.04 -8.42
N ASP A 241 0.43 6.94 -8.64
CA ASP A 241 -0.65 6.49 -7.76
C ASP A 241 -0.28 5.15 -7.11
N ALA A 242 -0.56 5.01 -5.81
CA ALA A 242 -0.51 3.73 -5.11
C ALA A 242 -1.89 3.08 -5.17
N GLY A 243 -1.92 1.79 -5.47
CA GLY A 243 -3.13 1.00 -5.47
C GLY A 243 -2.94 -0.39 -4.88
N LEU A 244 -4.06 -1.10 -4.75
CA LEU A 244 -4.12 -2.48 -4.26
C LEU A 244 -3.28 -3.50 -5.05
N PHE A 245 -2.85 -3.14 -6.27
CA PHE A 245 -2.11 -4.01 -7.18
C PHE A 245 -0.72 -3.47 -7.53
N GLY A 246 -0.20 -2.57 -6.68
CA GLY A 246 1.10 -1.92 -6.82
C GLY A 246 1.01 -0.47 -7.25
N THR A 247 2.18 0.16 -7.39
CA THR A 247 2.32 1.56 -7.83
C THR A 247 2.14 1.66 -9.34
N THR A 248 1.50 2.74 -9.79
CA THR A 248 1.33 3.07 -11.21
C THR A 248 1.92 4.43 -11.53
N LEU A 249 2.59 4.52 -12.67
CA LEU A 249 3.18 5.74 -13.21
C LEU A 249 2.28 6.27 -14.31
N ASN A 250 1.57 7.36 -14.06
CA ASN A 250 0.64 7.94 -15.01
C ASN A 250 1.33 9.00 -15.86
N LEU A 251 1.23 8.84 -17.18
CA LEU A 251 1.61 9.86 -18.16
C LEU A 251 0.42 10.12 -19.07
N ARG A 252 -0.09 11.35 -19.09
CA ARG A 252 -1.16 11.77 -20.00
C ARG A 252 -0.66 12.84 -20.94
N LEU A 253 -0.92 12.60 -22.22
CA LEU A 253 -0.51 13.41 -23.35
C LEU A 253 -1.72 13.67 -24.24
N GLU A 254 -1.76 14.84 -24.88
CA GLU A 254 -2.65 15.09 -26.00
C GLU A 254 -2.08 14.52 -27.29
N ARG A 255 -2.94 14.27 -28.27
CA ARG A 255 -2.51 13.76 -29.58
C ARG A 255 -2.18 14.95 -30.48
N THR A 256 -0.88 15.17 -30.69
CA THR A 256 -0.36 16.28 -31.49
C THR A 256 0.01 15.85 -32.92
N GLY A 257 0.32 14.57 -33.11
CA GLY A 257 0.90 14.06 -34.36
C GLY A 257 2.43 14.12 -34.39
N TYR A 258 3.06 14.79 -33.43
CA TYR A 258 4.52 14.85 -33.32
C TYR A 258 5.07 13.59 -32.67
N SER A 259 6.05 12.96 -33.31
CA SER A 259 6.65 11.69 -32.89
C SER A 259 8.17 11.80 -32.70
N GLY A 260 8.70 13.03 -32.58
CA GLY A 260 10.13 13.30 -32.41
C GLY A 260 10.54 13.55 -30.96
N SER A 261 9.72 13.11 -29.99
CA SER A 261 9.96 13.34 -28.56
C SER A 261 10.18 12.03 -27.79
N LEU A 262 11.07 12.11 -26.81
CA LEU A 262 11.26 11.14 -25.75
C LEU A 262 10.89 11.77 -24.40
N TYR A 263 10.36 10.96 -23.49
CA TYR A 263 10.09 11.39 -22.12
C TYR A 263 11.00 10.63 -21.17
N CYS A 264 11.98 11.33 -20.62
CA CYS A 264 12.80 10.84 -19.51
C CYS A 264 11.98 10.94 -18.22
N VAL A 265 11.91 9.87 -17.45
CA VAL A 265 11.24 9.83 -16.15
C VAL A 265 12.14 9.15 -15.12
N GLN A 266 12.27 9.77 -13.94
CA GLN A 266 12.90 9.19 -12.76
C GLN A 266 11.86 9.08 -11.64
N THR A 267 11.85 7.95 -10.93
CA THR A 267 10.93 7.74 -9.81
C THR A 267 11.61 6.96 -8.68
N SER A 268 11.53 7.50 -7.46
CA SER A 268 12.13 6.95 -6.24
C SER A 268 11.06 6.29 -5.37
N VAL A 269 10.42 5.25 -5.91
CA VAL A 269 9.35 4.49 -5.25
C VAL A 269 9.82 3.09 -4.93
N GLU A 270 9.44 2.56 -3.77
CA GLU A 270 9.91 1.24 -3.28
C GLU A 270 9.55 0.08 -4.22
N SER A 271 8.41 0.15 -4.91
CA SER A 271 7.95 -0.87 -5.84
C SER A 271 8.02 -0.39 -7.28
N THR A 272 8.46 -1.25 -8.19
CA THR A 272 8.52 -0.96 -9.63
C THR A 272 7.17 -0.49 -10.18
N PRO A 273 7.05 0.79 -10.59
CA PRO A 273 5.75 1.36 -10.93
C PRO A 273 5.34 0.98 -12.35
N LYS A 274 4.11 0.50 -12.54
CA LYS A 274 3.61 0.10 -13.86
C LYS A 274 3.20 1.32 -14.68
N PRO A 275 3.71 1.51 -15.91
CA PRO A 275 3.32 2.64 -16.74
C PRO A 275 1.85 2.58 -17.18
N ARG A 276 1.15 3.70 -17.01
CA ARG A 276 -0.22 3.90 -17.48
C ARG A 276 -0.27 5.15 -18.36
N ILE A 277 -0.25 4.91 -19.67
CA ILE A 277 -0.19 5.98 -20.67
C ILE A 277 -1.60 6.31 -21.17
N VAL A 278 -1.92 7.61 -21.23
CA VAL A 278 -3.14 8.14 -21.84
C VAL A 278 -2.74 9.07 -22.97
N LEU A 279 -3.23 8.80 -24.18
CA LEU A 279 -3.01 9.64 -25.36
C LEU A 279 -4.36 10.11 -25.92
N GLY A 280 -4.58 11.43 -25.95
CA GLY A 280 -5.84 12.02 -26.44
C GLY A 280 -7.07 11.51 -25.67
N GLY A 281 -6.94 11.33 -24.35
CA GLY A 281 -8.01 10.86 -23.47
C GLY A 281 -8.26 9.34 -23.50
N LYS A 282 -7.50 8.55 -24.28
CA LYS A 282 -7.63 7.09 -24.33
C LYS A 282 -6.42 6.40 -23.71
N HIS A 283 -6.65 5.34 -22.94
CA HIS A 283 -5.57 4.47 -22.48
C HIS A 283 -4.98 3.71 -23.65
N ILE A 284 -3.65 3.72 -23.76
CA ILE A 284 -2.89 2.96 -24.74
C ILE A 284 -1.98 1.95 -24.04
N ARG A 285 -1.67 0.85 -24.72
CA ARG A 285 -0.79 -0.18 -24.18
C ARG A 285 0.65 0.34 -24.20
N CYS A 286 1.37 0.18 -23.08
CA CYS A 286 2.80 0.46 -22.99
C CYS A 286 3.58 -0.85 -22.98
N GLU A 287 4.53 -1.00 -23.89
CA GLU A 287 5.48 -2.11 -23.93
C GLU A 287 6.78 -1.66 -23.29
N VAL A 288 7.16 -2.33 -22.20
CA VAL A 288 8.35 -1.98 -21.41
C VAL A 288 9.41 -3.04 -21.62
N GLN A 289 10.58 -2.61 -22.06
CA GLN A 289 11.79 -3.42 -22.14
C GLN A 289 12.73 -3.02 -21.01
N VAL A 290 13.22 -4.00 -20.27
CA VAL A 290 14.18 -3.77 -19.18
C VAL A 290 15.59 -3.82 -19.76
N VAL A 291 16.40 -2.83 -19.40
CA VAL A 291 17.79 -2.68 -19.82
C VAL A 291 18.70 -2.56 -18.59
N ASP A 292 20.00 -2.77 -18.78
CA ASP A 292 21.05 -2.74 -17.76
C ASP A 292 21.90 -1.45 -17.80
N TYR A 293 21.49 -0.48 -18.59
CA TYR A 293 22.07 0.87 -18.68
C TYR A 293 20.98 1.92 -18.44
N ASN A 294 21.34 3.11 -17.95
CA ASN A 294 20.38 4.21 -17.82
C ASN A 294 20.07 4.80 -19.21
N PRO A 295 18.83 4.66 -19.73
CA PRO A 295 18.48 5.18 -21.04
C PRO A 295 18.11 6.68 -21.00
N THR A 296 18.01 7.29 -19.81
CA THR A 296 17.54 8.67 -19.64
C THR A 296 18.69 9.67 -19.56
N LEU A 297 18.35 10.95 -19.65
CA LEU A 297 19.29 12.06 -19.41
C LEU A 297 19.40 12.45 -17.93
N PHE A 298 18.71 11.72 -17.03
CA PHE A 298 18.86 11.97 -15.60
C PHE A 298 20.19 11.40 -15.14
N PHE A 299 21.01 12.28 -14.56
CA PHE A 299 22.28 11.91 -13.98
C PHE A 299 22.07 10.91 -12.83
N ILE A 300 22.77 9.78 -12.88
CA ILE A 300 22.87 8.85 -11.76
C ILE A 300 24.14 9.19 -11.02
N GLN A 301 23.99 9.55 -9.77
CA GLN A 301 25.13 9.85 -8.94
C GLN A 301 25.95 8.58 -8.68
N SER A 302 27.20 8.60 -9.13
CA SER A 302 28.17 7.53 -8.92
C SER A 302 28.39 7.25 -7.43
N ASN A 303 28.52 5.97 -7.07
CA ASN A 303 29.07 5.56 -5.78
C ASN A 303 30.60 5.44 -5.90
N TYR A 304 31.29 6.46 -5.39
CA TYR A 304 32.74 6.57 -5.44
C TYR A 304 33.45 5.66 -4.43
N ALA A 305 32.75 5.05 -3.46
CA ALA A 305 33.39 4.16 -2.49
C ALA A 305 34.00 2.90 -3.13
N GLN A 306 33.50 2.47 -4.29
CA GLN A 306 33.96 1.29 -5.03
C GLN A 306 34.50 1.63 -6.42
N ALA A 307 34.69 2.92 -6.71
CA ALA A 307 35.04 3.39 -8.04
C ALA A 307 36.55 3.34 -8.31
N GLU A 308 36.94 2.83 -9.47
CA GLU A 308 38.29 3.01 -10.01
C GLU A 308 38.32 4.23 -10.94
N LEU A 309 39.38 5.04 -10.88
CA LEU A 309 39.53 6.31 -11.62
C LEU A 309 39.32 6.19 -13.14
N ARG A 310 39.50 5.00 -13.72
CA ARG A 310 39.35 4.75 -15.17
C ARG A 310 37.93 4.40 -15.60
N THR A 311 37.04 4.11 -14.66
CA THR A 311 35.68 3.63 -14.94
C THR A 311 34.60 4.56 -14.41
N VAL A 312 34.96 5.55 -13.61
CA VAL A 312 34.02 6.48 -12.97
C VAL A 312 34.12 7.85 -13.61
N GLU A 313 32.97 8.43 -13.94
CA GLU A 313 32.86 9.83 -14.31
C GLU A 313 33.05 10.69 -13.06
N LEU A 314 34.01 11.61 -13.10
CA LEU A 314 34.28 12.58 -12.05
C LEU A 314 33.45 13.86 -12.30
N PRO A 315 33.11 14.61 -11.24
CA PRO A 315 32.39 15.87 -11.39
C PRO A 315 33.22 16.91 -12.15
N GLU A 316 32.58 17.79 -12.91
CA GLU A 316 33.25 18.89 -13.61
C GLU A 316 33.98 19.84 -12.65
N ARG A 317 33.44 20.05 -11.44
CA ARG A 317 34.08 20.89 -10.42
C ARG A 317 33.87 20.34 -9.02
N LEU A 318 34.95 20.31 -8.24
CA LEU A 318 34.91 20.07 -6.80
C LEU A 318 35.61 21.23 -6.09
N SER A 319 34.88 21.91 -5.20
CA SER A 319 35.42 22.99 -4.39
C SER A 319 35.28 22.67 -2.91
N VAL A 320 36.32 22.97 -2.13
CA VAL A 320 36.28 22.90 -0.68
C VAL A 320 36.36 24.32 -0.13
N VAL A 321 35.38 24.70 0.68
CA VAL A 321 35.28 25.99 1.36
C VAL A 321 35.55 25.78 2.83
N LYS A 322 36.52 26.52 3.39
CA LYS A 322 36.78 26.49 4.83
C LYS A 322 35.88 27.51 5.52
N ILE A 323 35.11 27.04 6.50
CA ILE A 323 34.15 27.85 7.25
C ILE A 323 34.73 28.09 8.65
N VAL A 324 34.81 29.35 9.05
CA VAL A 324 35.27 29.75 10.38
C VAL A 324 34.31 30.76 10.98
N GLY A 325 33.92 30.55 12.24
CA GLY A 325 33.10 31.50 12.99
C GLY A 325 31.68 31.69 12.44
N ASN A 326 31.08 30.68 11.84
CA ASN A 326 29.71 30.74 11.37
C ASN A 326 28.74 30.97 12.54
N ALA A 327 27.84 31.93 12.39
CA ALA A 327 26.90 32.37 13.43
C ALA A 327 25.45 31.92 13.19
N ASN A 328 25.20 31.05 12.21
CA ASN A 328 23.87 30.62 11.85
C ASN A 328 23.68 29.12 12.13
N VAL A 329 23.27 28.75 13.37
CA VAL A 329 22.00 28.06 13.68
C VAL A 329 21.69 28.22 15.19
N GLY A 330 21.18 29.39 15.60
CA GLY A 330 20.89 29.62 17.02
C GLY A 330 19.95 30.79 17.34
N VAL A 331 19.13 31.23 16.38
CA VAL A 331 18.14 32.28 16.66
C VAL A 331 16.94 31.65 17.37
N ALA A 332 17.03 31.54 18.69
CA ALA A 332 15.83 31.58 19.51
C ALA A 332 15.06 32.85 19.15
N ALA A 333 13.78 32.70 18.76
CA ALA A 333 12.92 33.81 18.40
C ALA A 333 12.88 34.87 19.52
N GLY A 334 13.66 35.96 19.39
CA GLY A 334 13.64 36.98 20.44
C GLY A 334 14.75 38.02 20.53
N SER A 335 15.66 38.22 19.58
CA SER A 335 16.59 39.37 19.66
C SER A 335 16.88 40.01 18.31
N PRO A 336 16.66 41.33 18.09
CA PRO A 336 16.69 41.94 16.75
C PRO A 336 18.06 42.44 16.28
N ASN A 337 19.19 42.03 16.87
CA ASN A 337 20.50 42.57 16.47
C ASN A 337 21.63 41.55 16.65
N SER A 338 21.88 40.73 15.64
CA SER A 338 23.22 40.31 15.17
C SER A 338 23.06 39.27 14.07
N VAL A 339 22.99 39.74 12.81
CA VAL A 339 23.32 38.88 11.66
C VAL A 339 24.83 38.97 11.51
N ALA A 340 25.56 38.08 12.18
CA ALA A 340 26.97 37.91 11.89
C ALA A 340 27.06 37.14 10.56
N ALA A 341 27.69 37.75 9.57
CA ALA A 341 27.96 37.11 8.29
C ALA A 341 28.97 35.98 8.51
N SER A 342 28.72 34.80 7.94
CA SER A 342 29.72 33.72 7.87
C SER A 342 30.96 34.24 7.16
N GLU A 343 32.14 34.02 7.75
CA GLU A 343 33.42 34.39 7.14
C GLU A 343 34.03 33.12 6.52
N ASN A 344 34.20 33.12 5.19
CA ASN A 344 34.86 32.02 4.49
C ASN A 344 36.36 32.27 4.57
N ASP A 345 37.09 31.37 5.24
CA ASP A 345 38.55 31.47 5.48
C ASP A 345 39.39 30.95 4.28
N GLY A 346 38.73 30.64 3.17
CA GLY A 346 39.35 30.24 1.91
C GLY A 346 38.45 29.35 1.06
N VAL A 347 38.76 29.29 -0.24
CA VAL A 347 38.16 28.34 -1.19
C VAL A 347 39.28 27.69 -2.00
N VAL A 348 39.27 26.36 -2.08
CA VAL A 348 40.20 25.58 -2.89
C VAL A 348 39.42 24.79 -3.92
N GLU A 349 39.73 24.98 -5.19
CA GLU A 349 39.22 24.16 -6.27
C GLU A 349 40.16 22.96 -6.47
N VAL A 350 39.62 21.74 -6.37
CA VAL A 350 40.37 20.50 -6.49
C VAL A 350 40.43 20.10 -7.97
N ILE A 351 41.56 20.38 -8.61
CA ILE A 351 41.78 20.13 -10.05
C ILE A 351 42.36 18.74 -10.29
N ASP A 352 43.04 18.16 -9.29
CA ASP A 352 43.66 16.85 -9.39
C ASP A 352 42.61 15.73 -9.30
N ALA A 353 42.52 14.91 -10.35
CA ALA A 353 41.51 13.86 -10.47
C ALA A 353 41.65 12.78 -9.38
N ASP A 354 42.89 12.42 -9.00
CA ASP A 354 43.15 11.43 -7.95
C ASP A 354 42.70 11.96 -6.58
N MET A 355 42.98 13.23 -6.28
CA MET A 355 42.51 13.91 -5.07
C MET A 355 40.99 14.06 -5.05
N MET A 356 40.39 14.42 -6.19
CA MET A 356 38.94 14.53 -6.32
C MET A 356 38.27 13.18 -6.05
N LEU A 357 38.76 12.09 -6.65
CA LEU A 357 38.27 10.75 -6.38
C LEU A 357 38.47 10.39 -4.89
N LYS A 358 39.65 10.65 -4.32
CA LYS A 358 39.92 10.36 -2.90
C LYS A 358 38.92 11.02 -1.96
N ILE A 359 38.59 12.31 -2.19
CA ILE A 359 37.59 13.03 -1.40
C ILE A 359 36.21 12.39 -1.58
N LEU A 360 35.77 12.15 -2.82
CA LEU A 360 34.46 11.58 -3.11
C LEU A 360 34.30 10.15 -2.55
N SER A 361 35.33 9.30 -2.69
CA SER A 361 35.38 7.96 -2.12
C SER A 361 35.29 7.99 -0.60
N ALA A 362 35.97 8.95 0.05
CA ALA A 362 35.89 9.12 1.49
C ALA A 362 34.45 9.48 1.91
N ILE A 363 33.81 10.46 1.25
CA ILE A 363 32.41 10.86 1.48
C ILE A 363 31.47 9.63 1.42
N ASP A 364 31.62 8.80 0.39
CA ASP A 364 30.74 7.66 0.15
C ASP A 364 30.99 6.48 1.11
N SER A 365 32.23 6.35 1.60
CA SER A 365 32.62 5.32 2.57
C SER A 365 32.17 5.59 4.01
N GLY A 366 31.75 6.82 4.33
CA GLY A 366 31.33 7.22 5.67
C GLY A 366 30.13 6.43 6.21
N GLU A 367 30.22 6.00 7.47
CA GLU A 367 29.20 5.20 8.16
C GLU A 367 27.97 6.05 8.50
N ARG A 368 26.77 5.61 8.12
CA ARG A 368 25.55 6.37 8.39
C ARG A 368 25.13 6.32 9.85
N VAL A 369 24.74 7.48 10.38
CA VAL A 369 24.31 7.63 11.77
C VAL A 369 22.79 7.50 11.87
N PRO A 370 22.22 6.68 12.76
CA PRO A 370 20.79 6.66 13.01
C PRO A 370 20.26 8.02 13.49
N MET A 371 19.01 8.36 13.18
CA MET A 371 18.41 9.66 13.53
C MET A 371 18.49 9.96 15.04
N GLU A 372 18.42 8.93 15.89
CA GLU A 372 18.49 9.07 17.36
C GLU A 372 19.90 9.38 17.90
N GLN A 373 20.93 9.24 17.07
CA GLN A 373 22.34 9.39 17.43
C GLN A 373 22.98 10.65 16.82
N ILE A 374 22.17 11.50 16.17
CA ILE A 374 22.65 12.78 15.61
C ILE A 374 23.00 13.71 16.78
N PRO A 375 24.25 14.24 16.83
CA PRO A 375 24.66 15.16 17.89
C PRO A 375 23.90 16.49 17.80
N ASP A 376 23.65 17.10 18.97
CA ASP A 376 23.16 18.48 19.06
C ASP A 376 24.35 19.43 18.88
N TYR A 377 24.68 19.71 17.63
CA TYR A 377 25.87 20.45 17.25
C TYR A 377 25.56 21.87 16.76
N ASP A 378 26.31 22.85 17.25
CA ASP A 378 26.29 24.25 16.81
C ASP A 378 27.39 24.46 15.77
N PHE A 379 27.00 24.52 14.49
CA PHE A 379 27.93 24.59 13.35
C PHE A 379 28.63 25.94 13.27
N LYS A 380 29.82 26.00 13.88
CA LYS A 380 30.69 27.19 13.91
C LYS A 380 31.85 27.11 12.93
N ASP A 381 32.56 26.00 12.94
CA ASP A 381 33.77 25.79 12.16
C ASP A 381 33.69 24.46 11.42
N GLY A 382 34.30 24.39 10.24
CA GLY A 382 34.33 23.16 9.45
C GLY A 382 34.60 23.41 7.97
N PHE A 383 34.08 22.54 7.14
CA PHE A 383 34.22 22.63 5.69
C PHE A 383 32.89 22.47 5.00
N GLU A 384 32.75 23.16 3.88
CA GLU A 384 31.72 22.88 2.90
C GLU A 384 32.37 22.34 1.62
N ILE A 385 31.98 21.13 1.23
CA ILE A 385 32.42 20.50 -0.01
C ILE A 385 31.29 20.69 -1.03
N VAL A 386 31.58 21.43 -2.08
CA VAL A 386 30.68 21.67 -3.20
C VAL A 386 31.11 20.79 -4.36
N VAL A 387 30.22 19.89 -4.77
CA VAL A 387 30.44 18.98 -5.89
C VAL A 387 29.46 19.33 -7.00
N GLU A 388 29.96 19.81 -8.13
CA GLU A 388 29.18 20.15 -9.32
C GLU A 388 29.50 19.15 -10.41
N TYR A 389 28.56 18.25 -10.67
CA TYR A 389 28.70 17.21 -11.68
C TYR A 389 28.65 17.80 -13.08
N ARG A 390 27.84 18.85 -13.28
CA ARG A 390 27.88 19.74 -14.45
C ARG A 390 27.73 21.18 -14.01
N ILE A 391 28.58 22.06 -14.52
CA ILE A 391 28.62 23.47 -14.12
C ILE A 391 27.45 24.23 -14.76
N GLN A 392 26.67 24.94 -13.93
CA GLN A 392 25.65 25.87 -14.39
C GLN A 392 25.91 27.26 -13.82
N GLU A 393 26.72 28.07 -14.51
CA GLU A 393 27.21 29.37 -14.02
C GLU A 393 26.09 30.38 -13.66
N ASP A 394 24.90 30.22 -14.25
CA ASP A 394 23.75 31.10 -14.04
C ASP A 394 22.96 30.79 -12.75
N LEU A 395 23.27 29.69 -12.06
CA LEU A 395 22.51 29.20 -10.90
C LEU A 395 23.39 29.05 -9.66
N ILE A 396 22.90 29.55 -8.53
CA ILE A 396 23.55 29.40 -7.22
C ILE A 396 23.40 27.97 -6.68
N MET A 397 22.36 27.26 -7.10
CA MET A 397 22.06 25.85 -6.76
C MET A 397 21.37 25.21 -7.97
N HIS A 398 21.74 23.97 -8.33
CA HIS A 398 21.08 23.21 -9.40
C HIS A 398 21.03 21.70 -9.06
N PRO A 399 20.20 20.90 -9.75
CA PRO A 399 20.00 19.47 -9.41
C PRO A 399 21.26 18.60 -9.53
N GLU A 400 22.24 19.03 -10.34
CA GLU A 400 23.54 18.37 -10.55
C GLU A 400 24.63 18.93 -9.62
N MET A 401 24.24 19.58 -8.53
CA MET A 401 25.11 20.11 -7.48
C MET A 401 24.80 19.42 -6.14
N ALA A 402 25.84 18.99 -5.43
CA ALA A 402 25.75 18.51 -4.06
C ALA A 402 26.58 19.40 -3.13
N ARG A 403 26.04 19.69 -1.94
CA ARG A 403 26.74 20.42 -0.88
C ARG A 403 26.84 19.54 0.34
N HIS A 404 28.06 19.25 0.77
CA HIS A 404 28.32 18.48 1.98
C HIS A 404 28.89 19.39 3.05
N LEU A 405 28.41 19.27 4.28
CA LEU A 405 28.96 19.99 5.42
C LEU A 405 29.76 19.03 6.28
N VAL A 406 31.00 19.37 6.58
CA VAL A 406 31.91 18.57 7.40
C VAL A 406 32.24 19.34 8.66
N PHE A 407 32.12 18.70 9.82
CA PHE A 407 32.42 19.32 11.10
C PHE A 407 32.98 18.30 12.10
N MET A 408 33.62 18.81 13.14
CA MET A 408 34.10 18.01 14.28
C MET A 408 33.19 18.22 15.48
N ASP A 409 32.76 17.14 16.10
CA ASP A 409 32.05 17.16 17.39
C ASP A 409 32.60 16.07 18.30
N ASP A 410 33.01 16.45 19.52
CA ASP A 410 33.66 15.57 20.50
C ASP A 410 34.81 14.69 19.95
N GLY A 411 35.57 15.21 18.98
CA GLY A 411 36.68 14.50 18.35
C GLY A 411 36.30 13.52 17.25
N ILE A 412 35.01 13.45 16.88
CA ILE A 412 34.51 12.64 15.77
C ILE A 412 34.26 13.56 14.57
N CYS A 413 34.68 13.13 13.39
CA CYS A 413 34.39 13.82 12.13
C CYS A 413 33.02 13.40 11.61
N TYR A 414 32.13 14.37 11.48
CA TYR A 414 30.80 14.18 10.91
C TYR A 414 30.69 14.86 9.55
N LEU A 415 29.93 14.23 8.66
CA LEU A 415 29.53 14.79 7.37
C LEU A 415 28.01 14.77 7.22
N ILE A 416 27.43 15.90 6.84
CA ILE A 416 26.05 16.02 6.37
C ILE A 416 26.06 15.89 4.86
N ASP A 417 25.51 14.78 4.38
CA ASP A 417 25.42 14.41 2.99
C ASP A 417 24.23 15.11 2.33
N GLY A 418 24.46 16.27 1.70
CA GLY A 418 23.40 17.04 1.05
C GLY A 418 22.75 16.36 -0.16
N ARG A 419 23.25 15.19 -0.58
CA ARG A 419 22.58 14.34 -1.59
C ARG A 419 21.40 13.59 -0.99
N VAL A 420 21.38 13.41 0.32
CA VAL A 420 20.38 12.61 1.04
C VAL A 420 19.42 13.54 1.75
N THR A 421 18.12 13.34 1.53
CA THR A 421 17.10 13.99 2.35
C THR A 421 16.83 13.13 3.58
N ASN A 422 16.76 13.77 4.76
CA ASN A 422 16.38 13.08 6.00
C ASN A 422 15.03 12.38 5.81
N SER A 423 15.06 11.05 5.68
CA SER A 423 13.88 10.22 5.48
C SER A 423 13.73 9.24 6.63
N ALA A 424 12.60 8.52 6.68
CA ALA A 424 12.37 7.51 7.71
C ALA A 424 13.39 6.33 7.65
N ASN A 425 14.15 6.19 6.56
CA ASN A 425 15.02 5.04 6.29
C ASN A 425 16.52 5.37 6.19
N GLY A 426 16.92 6.63 6.44
CA GLY A 426 18.31 7.04 6.41
C GLY A 426 18.50 8.50 6.81
N SER A 427 19.51 8.78 7.63
CA SER A 427 19.93 10.15 7.94
C SER A 427 20.90 10.65 6.87
N ALA A 428 20.95 11.96 6.70
CA ALA A 428 22.03 12.60 5.94
C ALA A 428 23.38 12.59 6.70
N TYR A 429 23.42 12.14 7.96
CA TYR A 429 24.62 12.20 8.78
C TYR A 429 25.49 10.95 8.60
N ARG A 430 26.79 11.19 8.41
CA ARG A 430 27.82 10.16 8.33
C ARG A 430 28.92 10.43 9.33
N VAL A 431 29.44 9.38 9.96
CA VAL A 431 30.72 9.38 10.65
C VAL A 431 31.79 9.09 9.62
N MET A 432 32.78 9.96 9.56
CA MET A 432 33.89 9.89 8.62
C MET A 432 35.11 9.25 9.29
N ASP A 433 36.03 8.75 8.47
CA ASP A 433 37.33 8.30 8.93
C ASP A 433 38.10 9.43 9.65
N GLU A 434 38.91 9.08 10.65
CA GLU A 434 39.64 10.06 11.49
C GLU A 434 40.54 10.97 10.66
N ASP A 435 41.10 10.47 9.56
CA ASP A 435 42.02 11.23 8.71
C ASP A 435 41.30 12.16 7.71
N PHE A 436 39.98 12.03 7.55
CA PHE A 436 39.24 12.80 6.53
C PHE A 436 39.23 14.30 6.82
N TYR A 437 39.09 14.70 8.09
CA TYR A 437 39.12 16.12 8.44
C TYR A 437 40.49 16.74 8.18
N THR A 438 41.57 16.02 8.51
CA THR A 438 42.95 16.44 8.25
C THR A 438 43.24 16.52 6.75
N LEU A 439 42.71 15.59 5.94
CA LEU A 439 42.80 15.66 4.47
C LEU A 439 42.26 16.98 3.92
N LEU A 440 41.12 17.46 4.45
CA LEU A 440 40.54 18.73 4.01
C LEU A 440 41.37 19.93 4.49
N GLU A 441 41.96 19.87 5.69
CA GLU A 441 42.86 20.91 6.19
C GLU A 441 44.12 21.05 5.32
N GLU A 442 44.69 19.95 4.85
CA GLU A 442 45.89 19.92 4.00
C GLU A 442 45.69 20.63 2.65
N LEU A 443 44.44 20.74 2.15
CA LEU A 443 44.14 21.45 0.91
C LEU A 443 44.42 22.96 1.00
N PHE A 444 44.46 23.52 2.20
CA PHE A 444 44.65 24.96 2.45
C PHE A 444 46.08 25.32 2.88
N GLN A 445 47.01 24.35 2.88
CA GLN A 445 48.43 24.54 3.17
C GLN A 445 49.23 24.72 1.88
#